data_AF-A0A889XL90-F1
#
_entry.id   AF-A0A889XL90-F1
#
_cell.length_a   1.000
_cell.length_b   1.000
_cell.length_c   1.000
_cell.angle_alpha   90.00
_cell.angle_beta   90.00
_cell.angle_gamma   90.00
#
_symmetry.space_group_name_H-M   'P 1'
#
loop_
_entity.id
_entity.type
_entity.pdbx_description
1 polymer ?
#
loop_
_entity_poly.entity_id
_entity_poly.type
_entity_poly.pdbx_seq_one_letter_code
_entity_poly.pdbx_strand_id
1 'polypeptide(L)'
;MSWNQKKIRGILNLIDEDYKIVKNLPEEEQAIMHKYIKRGREVSVEWLTVTGGGSLIFPGKNVILLLYYWIIGDPKLIPIFDFEYPAFIENNVDYLVIYLTVYALIIYFGSYATCMYTAFTPLGPIFMMHCCSWLEIMEIRIGKLFDGDLKETEEKLKDIIKHLQHVYSLVEQILTSFRVIYECTLRGAILLIPITFYEIIMAANKGEVPLEFISLIVGGVLVTSSPCYYSELLMSKGESLRQTMYSCGWESVPDTKIRNMIRLVLVRALRPCALRSLFKPICLETLAEVFQQSYAIFNVINSMWN
;
A
#
# COMPACT_ATOMS: atom_id res chain seq x y z
N MET A 1 -2.74 5.30 -16.56
CA MET A 1 -1.48 4.65 -16.09
C MET A 1 -0.18 5.12 -16.78
N SER A 2 -0.20 5.79 -17.95
CA SER A 2 1.03 6.21 -18.68
C SER A 2 1.87 7.33 -18.00
N TRP A 3 1.26 8.21 -17.21
CA TRP A 3 1.91 9.46 -16.76
C TRP A 3 3.11 9.27 -15.81
N ASN A 4 3.10 8.23 -14.95
CA ASN A 4 4.18 7.97 -13.98
C ASN A 4 5.07 6.76 -14.32
N GLN A 5 4.87 6.11 -15.47
CA GLN A 5 5.59 4.89 -15.83
C GLN A 5 7.11 5.08 -15.86
N LYS A 6 7.58 6.21 -16.40
CA LYS A 6 9.02 6.54 -16.43
C LYS A 6 9.60 6.68 -15.02
N LYS A 7 8.85 7.28 -14.09
CA LYS A 7 9.28 7.46 -12.70
C LYS A 7 9.35 6.13 -11.96
N ILE A 8 8.33 5.29 -12.08
CA ILE A 8 8.30 3.96 -11.46
C ILE A 8 9.46 3.09 -11.99
N ARG A 9 9.72 3.13 -13.29
CA ARG A 9 10.87 2.43 -13.87
C ARG A 9 12.21 2.97 -13.35
N GLY A 10 12.33 4.28 -13.16
CA GLY A 10 13.48 4.90 -12.52
C GLY A 10 13.69 4.38 -11.10
N ILE A 11 12.63 4.35 -10.28
CA ILE A 11 12.68 3.81 -8.91
C ILE A 11 13.13 2.36 -8.90
N LEU A 12 12.58 1.51 -9.79
CA LEU A 12 12.99 0.11 -9.89
C LEU A 12 14.47 -0.06 -10.22
N ASN A 13 14.97 0.71 -11.19
CA ASN A 13 16.39 0.67 -11.55
C ASN A 13 17.29 1.09 -10.37
N LEU A 14 16.89 2.11 -9.60
CA LEU A 14 17.63 2.55 -8.42
C LEU A 14 17.67 1.44 -7.34
N ILE A 15 16.54 0.76 -7.12
CA ILE A 15 16.47 -0.36 -6.18
C ILE A 15 17.34 -1.55 -6.65
N ASP A 16 17.36 -1.84 -7.95
CA ASP A 16 18.23 -2.88 -8.52
C ASP A 16 19.72 -2.53 -8.36
N GLU A 17 20.08 -1.25 -8.46
CA GLU A 17 21.44 -0.76 -8.17
C GLU A 17 21.77 -0.89 -6.68
N ASP A 18 20.85 -0.53 -5.79
CA ASP A 18 20.99 -0.70 -4.35
C ASP A 18 21.24 -2.16 -3.97
N TYR A 19 20.54 -3.12 -4.58
CA TYR A 19 20.76 -4.54 -4.33
C TYR A 19 22.15 -5.01 -4.74
N LYS A 20 22.78 -4.37 -5.74
CA LYS A 20 24.18 -4.67 -6.09
C LYS A 20 25.14 -4.12 -5.04
N ILE A 21 24.85 -2.95 -4.47
CA ILE A 21 25.64 -2.36 -3.39
C ILE A 21 25.56 -3.23 -2.14
N VAL A 22 24.36 -3.69 -1.77
CA VAL A 22 24.11 -4.50 -0.56
C VAL A 22 24.94 -5.78 -0.54
N LYS A 23 25.19 -6.42 -1.68
CA LYS A 23 26.01 -7.65 -1.76
C LYS A 23 27.45 -7.46 -1.25
N ASN A 24 27.95 -6.23 -1.25
CA ASN A 24 29.30 -5.90 -0.80
C ASN A 24 29.33 -5.33 0.62
N LEU A 25 28.17 -5.20 1.29
CA LEU A 25 28.06 -4.68 2.66
C LEU A 25 28.37 -5.76 3.71
N PRO A 26 28.67 -5.39 4.96
CA PRO A 26 28.83 -6.34 6.07
C PRO A 26 27.60 -7.23 6.29
N GLU A 27 27.79 -8.45 6.79
CA GLU A 27 26.69 -9.42 7.02
C GLU A 27 25.57 -8.88 7.91
N GLU A 28 25.89 -8.04 8.90
CA GLU A 28 24.91 -7.39 9.77
C GLU A 28 23.94 -6.49 8.97
N GLU A 29 24.46 -5.69 8.03
CA GLU A 29 23.66 -4.80 7.19
C GLU A 29 22.86 -5.58 6.14
N GLN A 30 23.46 -6.64 5.59
CA GLN A 30 22.76 -7.55 4.67
C GLN A 30 21.57 -8.23 5.37
N ALA A 31 21.73 -8.69 6.61
CA ALA A 31 20.66 -9.32 7.37
C ALA A 31 19.46 -8.39 7.58
N ILE A 32 19.70 -7.10 7.82
CA ILE A 32 18.65 -6.07 7.94
C ILE A 32 17.92 -5.91 6.61
N MET A 33 18.65 -5.76 5.51
CA MET A 33 18.03 -5.65 4.19
C MET A 33 17.18 -6.89 3.86
N HIS A 34 17.71 -8.09 4.11
CA HIS A 34 16.98 -9.34 3.90
C HIS A 34 15.71 -9.46 4.73
N LYS A 35 15.70 -8.96 5.97
CA LYS A 35 14.51 -8.91 6.82
C LYS A 35 13.40 -8.07 6.17
N TYR A 36 13.73 -6.90 5.64
CA TYR A 36 12.74 -6.03 4.96
C TYR A 36 12.31 -6.59 3.59
N ILE A 37 13.21 -7.22 2.83
CA ILE A 37 12.87 -7.92 1.58
C ILE A 37 11.87 -9.05 1.87
N LYS A 38 12.12 -9.86 2.90
CA LYS A 38 11.21 -10.94 3.30
C LYS A 38 9.84 -10.40 3.65
N ARG A 39 9.78 -9.32 4.44
CA ARG A 39 8.52 -8.64 4.78
C ARG A 39 7.81 -8.09 3.53
N GLY A 40 8.55 -7.51 2.57
CA GLY A 40 8.01 -7.09 1.28
C GLY A 40 7.39 -8.22 0.46
N ARG A 41 8.00 -9.42 0.50
CA ARG A 41 7.46 -10.62 -0.12
C ARG A 41 6.19 -11.10 0.60
N GLU A 42 6.16 -11.08 1.92
CA GLU A 42 4.97 -11.42 2.72
C GLU A 42 3.79 -10.51 2.34
N VAL A 43 4.02 -9.21 2.21
CA VAL A 43 3.01 -8.24 1.74
C VAL A 43 2.53 -8.55 0.32
N SER A 44 3.42 -8.97 -0.57
CA SER A 44 3.02 -9.37 -1.93
C SER A 44 2.14 -10.61 -1.93
N VAL A 45 2.42 -11.57 -1.05
CA VAL A 45 1.60 -12.78 -0.87
C VAL A 45 0.26 -12.44 -0.25
N GLU A 46 0.22 -11.56 0.76
CA GLU A 46 -1.02 -11.05 1.35
C GLU A 46 -1.90 -10.38 0.29
N TRP A 47 -1.34 -9.54 -0.58
CA TRP A 47 -2.11 -8.93 -1.66
C TRP A 47 -2.61 -9.95 -2.68
N LEU A 48 -1.83 -10.99 -2.98
CA LEU A 48 -2.24 -12.08 -3.85
C LEU A 48 -3.42 -12.87 -3.25
N THR A 49 -3.40 -13.16 -1.94
CA THR A 49 -4.48 -13.91 -1.28
C THR A 49 -5.76 -13.08 -1.18
N VAL A 50 -5.66 -11.81 -0.81
CA VAL A 50 -6.82 -10.91 -0.66
C VAL A 50 -7.50 -10.66 -2.00
N THR A 51 -6.74 -10.29 -3.03
CA THR A 51 -7.30 -9.98 -4.36
C THR A 51 -7.78 -11.24 -5.07
N GLY A 52 -7.01 -12.33 -5.02
CA GLY A 52 -7.38 -13.61 -5.59
C GLY A 52 -8.62 -14.19 -4.92
N GLY A 53 -8.64 -14.23 -3.59
CA GLY A 53 -9.79 -14.69 -2.80
C GLY A 53 -11.04 -13.86 -3.07
N GLY A 54 -10.94 -12.53 -3.00
CA GLY A 54 -12.05 -11.63 -3.29
C GLY A 54 -12.64 -11.80 -4.69
N SER A 55 -11.78 -12.00 -5.69
CA SER A 55 -12.23 -12.17 -7.08
C SER A 55 -12.91 -13.53 -7.32
N LEU A 56 -12.55 -14.56 -6.56
CA LEU A 56 -13.14 -15.90 -6.67
C LEU A 56 -14.51 -16.02 -5.97
N ILE A 57 -14.84 -15.14 -5.03
CA ILE A 57 -16.12 -15.15 -4.32
C ILE A 57 -17.30 -14.96 -5.29
N PHE A 58 -17.17 -14.05 -6.25
CA PHE A 58 -18.22 -13.75 -7.23
C PHE A 58 -18.58 -14.95 -8.13
N PRO A 59 -17.63 -15.57 -8.87
CA PRO A 59 -17.94 -16.77 -9.65
C PRO A 59 -18.27 -17.96 -8.74
N GLY A 60 -17.68 -18.06 -7.54
CA GLY A 60 -17.98 -19.11 -6.57
C GLY A 60 -19.44 -19.10 -6.12
N LYS A 61 -19.97 -17.94 -5.72
CA LYS A 61 -21.40 -17.77 -5.40
C LYS A 61 -22.28 -18.19 -6.56
N ASN A 62 -21.95 -17.73 -7.78
CA ASN A 62 -22.73 -18.05 -8.97
C ASN A 62 -22.78 -19.57 -9.25
N VAL A 63 -21.65 -20.28 -9.16
CA VAL A 63 -21.59 -21.74 -9.33
C VAL A 63 -22.40 -22.47 -8.26
N ILE A 64 -22.32 -22.04 -6.99
CA ILE A 64 -23.11 -22.62 -5.89
C ILE A 64 -24.61 -22.46 -6.13
N LEU A 65 -25.04 -21.25 -6.53
CA LEU A 65 -26.45 -20.98 -6.83
C LEU A 65 -26.93 -21.80 -8.03
N LEU A 66 -26.15 -21.89 -9.11
CA LEU A 66 -26.48 -22.70 -10.28
C LEU A 66 -26.68 -24.18 -9.90
N LEU A 67 -25.78 -24.73 -9.09
CA LEU A 67 -25.90 -26.11 -8.58
C LEU A 67 -27.13 -26.31 -7.69
N TYR A 68 -27.44 -25.33 -6.83
CA TYR A 68 -28.61 -25.37 -5.96
C TYR A 68 -29.93 -25.43 -6.77
N TYR A 69 -30.09 -24.55 -7.76
CA TYR A 69 -31.27 -24.53 -8.63
C TYR A 69 -31.35 -25.76 -9.54
N TRP A 70 -30.22 -26.30 -9.97
CA TRP A 70 -30.17 -27.57 -10.71
C TRP A 70 -30.66 -28.75 -9.86
N ILE A 71 -30.28 -28.82 -8.58
CA ILE A 71 -30.72 -29.87 -7.63
C ILE A 71 -32.22 -29.76 -7.33
N ILE A 72 -32.77 -28.55 -7.24
CA ILE A 72 -34.20 -28.31 -6.96
C ILE A 72 -35.08 -28.58 -8.20
N GLY A 73 -34.48 -28.76 -9.38
CA GLY A 73 -35.20 -29.09 -10.61
C GLY A 73 -35.79 -27.87 -11.33
N ASP A 74 -35.38 -26.65 -10.95
CA ASP A 74 -35.76 -25.39 -11.61
C ASP A 74 -34.48 -24.69 -12.12
N PRO A 75 -33.85 -25.20 -13.19
CA PRO A 75 -32.58 -24.68 -13.67
C PRO A 75 -32.77 -23.26 -14.23
N LYS A 76 -32.33 -22.26 -13.46
CA LYS A 76 -32.32 -20.86 -13.84
C LYS A 76 -30.90 -20.37 -14.11
N LEU A 77 -30.73 -19.63 -15.20
CA LEU A 77 -29.49 -18.93 -15.52
C LEU A 77 -29.42 -17.66 -14.67
N ILE A 78 -28.53 -17.66 -13.69
CA ILE A 78 -28.39 -16.54 -12.75
C ILE A 78 -27.18 -15.71 -13.19
N PRO A 79 -27.31 -14.39 -13.40
CA PRO A 79 -26.17 -13.54 -13.71
C PRO A 79 -25.15 -13.51 -12.55
N ILE A 80 -23.87 -13.27 -12.86
CA ILE A 80 -22.80 -13.21 -11.84
C ILE A 80 -22.95 -11.95 -10.96
N PHE A 81 -23.43 -10.86 -11.55
CA PHE A 81 -23.68 -9.59 -10.88
C PHE A 81 -25.15 -9.19 -11.07
N ASP A 82 -25.75 -8.68 -10.00
CA ASP A 82 -27.09 -8.08 -9.99
C ASP A 82 -27.03 -6.63 -10.49
N PHE A 83 -26.59 -6.45 -11.75
CA PHE A 83 -26.66 -5.16 -12.45
C PHE A 83 -27.87 -5.12 -13.37
N GLU A 84 -28.51 -3.96 -13.50
CA GLU A 84 -29.40 -3.68 -14.62
C GLU A 84 -28.56 -3.66 -15.91
N TYR A 85 -28.67 -4.71 -16.70
CA TYR A 85 -27.98 -4.79 -17.99
C TYR A 85 -28.70 -3.90 -19.01
N PRO A 86 -28.00 -3.34 -20.00
CA PRO A 86 -28.66 -2.65 -21.11
C PRO A 86 -29.78 -3.52 -21.71
N ALA A 87 -30.90 -2.90 -22.09
CA ALA A 87 -32.12 -3.61 -22.53
C ALA A 87 -31.89 -4.68 -23.63
N PHE A 88 -30.84 -4.54 -24.45
CA PHE A 88 -30.45 -5.56 -25.43
C PHE A 88 -29.98 -6.89 -24.80
N ILE A 89 -29.29 -6.83 -23.67
CA ILE A 89 -28.80 -7.99 -22.93
C ILE A 89 -29.92 -8.53 -22.05
N GLU A 90 -30.63 -7.66 -21.32
CA GLU A 90 -31.69 -8.04 -20.36
C GLU A 90 -32.87 -8.76 -21.04
N ASN A 91 -33.29 -8.29 -22.23
CA ASN A 91 -34.34 -8.96 -23.00
C ASN A 91 -33.92 -10.30 -23.62
N ASN A 92 -32.63 -10.64 -23.58
CA ASN A 92 -32.08 -11.83 -24.21
C ASN A 92 -31.23 -12.69 -23.25
N VAL A 93 -31.37 -12.52 -21.92
CA VAL A 93 -30.59 -13.27 -20.90
C VAL A 93 -30.87 -14.78 -20.96
N ASP A 94 -32.07 -15.17 -21.37
CA ASP A 94 -32.49 -16.57 -21.50
C ASP A 94 -31.75 -17.31 -22.65
N TYR A 95 -31.15 -16.57 -23.59
CA TYR A 95 -30.36 -17.18 -24.65
C TYR A 95 -28.98 -17.57 -24.13
N LEU A 96 -28.73 -18.89 -24.10
CA LEU A 96 -27.48 -19.50 -23.62
C LEU A 96 -26.22 -18.89 -24.23
N VAL A 97 -26.25 -18.48 -25.51
CA VAL A 97 -25.12 -17.85 -26.19
C VAL A 97 -24.78 -16.48 -25.58
N ILE A 98 -25.79 -15.68 -25.26
CA ILE A 98 -25.61 -14.34 -24.68
C ILE A 98 -25.14 -14.46 -23.23
N TYR A 99 -25.76 -15.37 -22.46
CA TYR A 99 -25.31 -15.69 -21.10
C TYR A 99 -23.83 -16.10 -21.05
N LEU A 100 -23.39 -17.06 -21.89
CA LEU A 100 -22.00 -17.50 -21.93
C LEU A 100 -21.04 -16.40 -22.37
N THR A 101 -21.46 -15.53 -23.29
CA THR A 101 -20.64 -14.41 -23.76
C THR A 101 -20.43 -13.38 -22.66
N VAL A 102 -21.50 -12.99 -21.96
CA VAL A 102 -21.43 -12.06 -20.81
C VAL A 102 -20.59 -12.67 -19.68
N TYR A 103 -20.79 -13.96 -19.39
CA TYR A 103 -20.01 -14.69 -18.40
C TYR A 103 -18.51 -14.67 -18.72
N ALA A 104 -18.13 -14.97 -19.97
CA ALA A 104 -16.75 -14.96 -20.42
C ALA A 104 -16.12 -13.56 -20.32
N LEU A 105 -16.87 -12.51 -20.68
CA LEU A 105 -16.41 -11.12 -20.57
C LEU A 105 -16.18 -10.70 -19.11
N ILE A 106 -17.07 -11.09 -18.20
CA ILE A 106 -16.95 -10.79 -16.77
C ILE A 106 -15.74 -11.50 -16.16
N ILE A 107 -15.52 -12.77 -16.48
CA ILE A 107 -14.34 -13.51 -16.01
C ILE A 107 -13.05 -12.91 -16.58
N TYR A 108 -13.05 -12.53 -17.85
CA TYR A 108 -11.92 -11.84 -18.47
C TYR A 108 -11.61 -10.52 -17.76
N PHE A 109 -12.63 -9.67 -17.55
CA PHE A 109 -12.46 -8.41 -16.83
C PHE A 109 -11.99 -8.62 -15.39
N GLY A 110 -12.59 -9.58 -14.68
CA GLY A 110 -12.24 -9.94 -13.31
C GLY A 110 -10.78 -10.37 -13.20
N SER A 111 -10.35 -11.32 -14.04
CA SER A 111 -8.95 -11.78 -14.06
C SER A 111 -7.96 -10.66 -14.39
N TYR A 112 -8.28 -9.80 -15.35
CA TYR A 112 -7.46 -8.63 -15.67
C TYR A 112 -7.35 -7.68 -14.48
N ALA A 113 -8.47 -7.38 -13.82
CA ALA A 113 -8.51 -6.53 -12.64
C ALA A 113 -7.70 -7.13 -11.48
N THR A 114 -7.86 -8.43 -11.18
CA THR A 114 -7.09 -9.13 -10.15
C THR A 114 -5.59 -9.00 -10.42
N CYS A 115 -5.14 -9.32 -11.64
CA CYS A 115 -3.73 -9.20 -12.01
C CYS A 115 -3.20 -7.77 -11.84
N MET A 116 -3.97 -6.76 -12.22
CA MET A 116 -3.61 -5.36 -12.06
C MET A 116 -3.45 -4.97 -10.58
N TYR A 117 -4.41 -5.34 -9.73
CA TYR A 117 -4.37 -5.02 -8.29
C TYR A 117 -3.23 -5.76 -7.59
N THR A 118 -3.01 -7.04 -7.89
CA THR A 118 -1.91 -7.82 -7.30
C THR A 118 -0.55 -7.26 -7.69
N ALA A 119 -0.40 -6.79 -8.93
CA ALA A 119 0.87 -6.24 -9.40
C ALA A 119 1.13 -4.83 -8.86
N PHE A 120 0.10 -3.98 -8.81
CA PHE A 120 0.30 -2.56 -8.53
C PHE A 120 0.27 -2.22 -7.03
N THR A 121 -0.68 -2.78 -6.28
CA THR A 121 -0.93 -2.42 -4.87
C THR A 121 0.29 -2.66 -3.95
N PRO A 122 1.05 -3.77 -4.05
CA PRO A 122 2.19 -3.99 -3.17
C PRO A 122 3.43 -3.16 -3.53
N LEU A 123 3.54 -2.57 -4.74
CA LEU A 123 4.75 -1.86 -5.17
C LEU A 123 5.12 -0.70 -4.23
N GLY A 124 4.15 0.14 -3.88
CA GLY A 124 4.39 1.27 -3.00
C GLY A 124 4.88 0.87 -1.61
N PRO A 125 4.19 -0.05 -0.90
CA PRO A 125 4.68 -0.67 0.33
C PRO A 125 6.10 -1.25 0.22
N ILE A 126 6.41 -2.01 -0.84
CA ILE A 126 7.75 -2.59 -1.06
C ILE A 126 8.81 -1.49 -1.15
N PHE A 127 8.56 -0.44 -1.91
CA PHE A 127 9.50 0.67 -2.05
C PHE A 127 9.69 1.42 -0.73
N MET A 128 8.61 1.64 0.04
CA MET A 128 8.72 2.26 1.37
C MET A 128 9.51 1.39 2.34
N MET A 129 9.29 0.07 2.34
CA MET A 129 10.06 -0.86 3.16
C MET A 129 11.54 -0.90 2.79
N HIS A 130 11.87 -0.77 1.50
CA HIS A 130 13.26 -0.62 1.04
C HIS A 130 13.89 0.69 1.52
N CYS A 131 13.13 1.79 1.57
CA CYS A 131 13.63 3.01 2.20
C CYS A 131 13.79 2.83 3.72
N CYS A 132 12.86 2.16 4.40
CA CYS A 132 12.96 1.87 5.84
C CYS A 132 14.20 1.05 6.19
N SER A 133 14.56 0.05 5.36
CA SER A 133 15.77 -0.76 5.59
C SER A 133 17.03 0.10 5.52
N TRP A 134 17.13 0.97 4.51
CA TRP A 134 18.25 1.88 4.39
C TRP A 134 18.34 2.88 5.55
N LEU A 135 17.21 3.43 6.01
CA LEU A 135 17.20 4.31 7.18
C LEU A 135 17.71 3.59 8.44
N GLU A 136 17.33 2.33 8.64
CA GLU A 136 17.80 1.51 9.76
C GLU A 136 19.30 1.17 9.66
N ILE A 137 19.81 0.90 8.45
CA ILE A 137 21.26 0.70 8.23
C ILE A 137 22.02 2.00 8.55
N MET A 138 21.53 3.15 8.07
CA MET A 138 22.16 4.44 8.36
C MET A 138 22.11 4.79 9.85
N GLU A 139 21.03 4.43 10.54
CA GLU A 139 20.89 4.60 11.98
C GLU A 139 21.98 3.84 12.74
N ILE A 140 22.22 2.58 12.39
CA ILE A 140 23.28 1.77 13.01
C ILE A 140 24.66 2.32 12.70
N ARG A 141 24.92 2.72 11.45
CA ARG A 141 26.21 3.33 11.07
C ARG A 141 26.50 4.62 11.84
N ILE A 142 25.47 5.43 12.07
CA ILE A 142 25.58 6.67 12.85
C ILE A 142 25.79 6.36 14.33
N GLY A 143 25.11 5.35 14.87
CA GLY A 143 25.31 4.91 16.25
C GLY A 143 26.75 4.48 16.54
N LYS A 144 27.43 3.86 15.56
CA LYS A 144 28.83 3.39 15.66
C LYS A 144 29.85 4.40 15.10
N LEU A 145 29.44 5.62 14.79
CA LEU A 145 30.26 6.59 14.04
C LEU A 145 31.53 7.03 14.78
N PHE A 146 31.47 7.07 16.11
CA PHE A 146 32.54 7.60 16.97
C PHE A 146 33.35 6.51 17.70
N ASP A 147 33.17 5.23 17.36
CA ASP A 147 33.88 4.11 17.99
C ASP A 147 35.35 3.95 17.51
N GLY A 148 35.83 4.83 16.61
CA GLY A 148 37.14 4.74 15.96
C GLY A 148 37.89 6.08 15.81
N ASP A 149 38.87 6.11 14.90
CA ASP A 149 39.72 7.29 14.70
C ASP A 149 38.99 8.47 14.03
N LEU A 150 39.28 9.70 14.48
CA LEU A 150 38.64 10.93 13.98
C LEU A 150 38.72 11.14 12.46
N LYS A 151 39.83 10.75 11.82
CA LYS A 151 39.98 10.85 10.35
C LYS A 151 39.08 9.86 9.62
N GLU A 152 38.95 8.66 10.17
CA GLU A 152 38.06 7.62 9.65
C GLU A 152 36.59 8.03 9.85
N THR A 153 36.28 8.71 10.96
CA THR A 153 34.95 9.29 11.24
C THR A 153 34.53 10.31 10.18
N GLU A 154 35.42 11.18 9.70
CA GLU A 154 35.08 12.16 8.64
C GLU A 154 34.69 11.44 7.34
N GLU A 155 35.45 10.42 6.93
CA GLU A 155 35.17 9.65 5.71
C GLU A 155 33.88 8.84 5.82
N LYS A 156 33.68 8.14 6.95
CA LYS A 156 32.44 7.41 7.26
C LYS A 156 31.23 8.33 7.25
N LEU A 157 31.35 9.52 7.85
CA LEU A 157 30.26 10.50 7.86
C LEU A 157 29.92 11.00 6.44
N LYS A 158 30.93 11.26 5.60
CA LYS A 158 30.69 11.64 4.19
C LYS A 158 29.95 10.54 3.43
N ASP A 159 30.31 9.29 3.64
CA ASP A 159 29.64 8.14 3.03
C ASP A 159 28.17 8.03 3.48
N ILE A 160 27.92 8.09 4.78
CA ILE A 160 26.57 8.11 5.36
C ILE A 160 25.72 9.23 4.77
N ILE A 161 26.28 10.44 4.66
CA ILE A 161 25.54 11.59 4.11
C ILE A 161 25.16 11.38 2.65
N LYS A 162 26.05 10.82 1.83
CA LYS A 162 25.75 10.50 0.43
C LYS A 162 24.61 9.49 0.33
N HIS A 163 24.65 8.43 1.13
CA HIS A 163 23.59 7.44 1.18
C HIS A 163 22.26 8.02 1.68
N LEU A 164 22.27 8.84 2.72
CA LEU A 164 21.06 9.53 3.20
C LEU A 164 20.45 10.44 2.13
N GLN A 165 21.27 11.19 1.39
CA GLN A 165 20.78 12.01 0.28
C GLN A 165 20.12 11.17 -0.80
N HIS A 166 20.73 10.02 -1.14
CA HIS A 166 20.16 9.07 -2.09
C HIS A 166 18.81 8.53 -1.61
N VAL A 167 18.73 8.06 -0.36
CA VAL A 167 17.50 7.52 0.24
C VAL A 167 16.40 8.58 0.29
N TYR A 168 16.71 9.82 0.69
CA TYR A 168 15.73 10.89 0.70
C TYR A 168 15.22 11.26 -0.70
N SER A 169 16.09 11.23 -1.71
CA SER A 169 15.68 11.41 -3.11
C SER A 169 14.76 10.27 -3.58
N LEU A 170 15.09 9.03 -3.24
CA LEU A 170 14.27 7.86 -3.55
C LEU A 170 12.89 7.97 -2.90
N VAL A 171 12.85 8.31 -1.61
CA VAL A 171 11.60 8.58 -0.88
C VAL A 171 10.79 9.63 -1.63
N GLU A 172 11.33 10.81 -1.94
CA GLU A 172 10.62 11.89 -2.63
C GLU A 172 10.05 11.46 -4.00
N GLN A 173 10.79 10.64 -4.75
CA GLN A 173 10.33 10.08 -6.02
C GLN A 173 9.16 9.11 -5.84
N ILE A 174 9.21 8.24 -4.82
CA ILE A 174 8.11 7.34 -4.45
C ILE A 174 6.89 8.18 -4.06
N LEU A 175 7.05 9.17 -3.17
CA LEU A 175 5.95 10.00 -2.71
C LEU A 175 5.23 10.65 -3.90
N THR A 176 6.00 11.27 -4.80
CA THR A 176 5.46 12.00 -5.95
C THR A 176 4.77 11.06 -6.95
N SER A 177 5.26 9.83 -7.10
CA SER A 177 4.73 8.87 -8.07
C SER A 177 3.41 8.26 -7.62
N PHE A 178 3.25 7.99 -6.33
CA PHE A 178 2.04 7.38 -5.77
C PHE A 178 1.04 8.38 -5.19
N ARG A 179 1.41 9.66 -5.06
CA ARG A 179 0.59 10.74 -4.46
C ARG A 179 -0.86 10.74 -4.91
N VAL A 180 -1.08 10.82 -6.24
CA VAL A 180 -2.43 10.95 -6.81
C VAL A 180 -3.24 9.69 -6.56
N ILE A 181 -2.61 8.53 -6.70
CA ILE A 181 -3.30 7.24 -6.59
C ILE A 181 -3.75 7.03 -5.15
N TYR A 182 -2.88 7.25 -4.16
CA TYR A 182 -3.28 7.11 -2.76
C TYR A 182 -4.32 8.14 -2.32
N GLU A 183 -4.27 9.38 -2.81
CA GLU A 183 -5.33 10.36 -2.53
C GLU A 183 -6.67 9.87 -3.10
N CYS A 184 -6.70 9.42 -4.36
CA CYS A 184 -7.89 8.85 -4.98
C CYS A 184 -8.41 7.62 -4.21
N THR A 185 -7.52 6.74 -3.77
CA THR A 185 -7.87 5.55 -2.99
C THR A 185 -8.51 5.93 -1.65
N LEU A 186 -7.90 6.85 -0.89
CA LEU A 186 -8.43 7.28 0.41
C LEU A 186 -9.77 7.98 0.26
N ARG A 187 -9.89 8.91 -0.71
CA ARG A 187 -11.16 9.62 -0.97
C ARG A 187 -12.25 8.71 -1.50
N GLY A 188 -11.90 7.78 -2.37
CA GLY A 188 -12.82 6.76 -2.88
C GLY A 188 -13.35 5.88 -1.76
N ALA A 189 -12.50 5.49 -0.81
CA ALA A 189 -12.92 4.68 0.32
C ALA A 189 -13.90 5.37 1.27
N ILE A 190 -13.82 6.70 1.43
CA ILE A 190 -14.79 7.49 2.22
C ILE A 190 -16.22 7.27 1.72
N LEU A 191 -16.41 7.08 0.41
CA LEU A 191 -17.72 6.82 -0.19
C LEU A 191 -18.02 5.32 -0.30
N LEU A 192 -17.03 4.50 -0.67
CA LEU A 192 -17.23 3.08 -0.93
C LEU A 192 -17.58 2.30 0.34
N ILE A 193 -16.83 2.52 1.42
CA ILE A 193 -17.01 1.82 2.70
C ILE A 193 -18.45 1.96 3.22
N PRO A 194 -19.04 3.17 3.40
CA PRO A 194 -20.39 3.29 3.95
C PRO A 194 -21.47 2.68 3.06
N ILE A 195 -21.33 2.76 1.73
CA ILE A 195 -22.26 2.13 0.79
C ILE A 195 -22.23 0.61 0.96
N THR A 196 -21.04 0.01 0.99
CA THR A 196 -20.91 -1.45 1.20
C THR A 196 -21.42 -1.90 2.57
N PHE A 197 -21.26 -1.10 3.62
CA PHE A 197 -21.84 -1.39 4.94
C PHE A 197 -23.37 -1.35 4.93
N TYR A 198 -23.96 -0.39 4.22
CA TYR A 198 -25.40 -0.30 4.06
C TYR A 198 -25.98 -1.52 3.34
N GLU A 199 -25.35 -1.95 2.23
CA GLU A 199 -25.74 -3.17 1.50
C GLU A 199 -25.72 -4.42 2.38
N ILE A 200 -24.71 -4.55 3.26
CA ILE A 200 -24.65 -5.67 4.22
C ILE A 200 -25.83 -5.65 5.18
N ILE A 201 -26.20 -4.48 5.72
CA ILE A 201 -27.32 -4.37 6.66
C ILE A 201 -28.64 -4.70 5.96
N MET A 202 -28.82 -4.20 4.75
CA MET A 202 -30.01 -4.48 3.95
C MET A 202 -30.14 -5.96 3.61
N ALA A 203 -29.05 -6.63 3.23
CA ALA A 203 -29.04 -8.07 3.00
C ALA A 203 -29.26 -8.88 4.29
N ALA A 204 -28.65 -8.46 5.40
CA ALA A 204 -28.83 -9.10 6.70
C ALA A 204 -30.28 -9.01 7.19
N ASN A 205 -30.97 -7.89 6.95
CA ASN A 205 -32.40 -7.73 7.24
C ASN A 205 -33.29 -8.69 6.41
N LYS A 206 -32.84 -9.10 5.23
CA LYS A 206 -33.50 -10.12 4.40
C LYS A 206 -33.12 -11.56 4.79
N GLY A 207 -32.24 -11.74 5.78
CA GLY A 207 -31.73 -13.03 6.23
C GLY A 207 -30.61 -13.60 5.36
N GLU A 208 -30.01 -12.79 4.48
CA GLU A 208 -28.93 -13.20 3.59
C GLU A 208 -27.56 -12.77 4.14
N VAL A 209 -26.52 -13.59 3.92
CA VAL A 209 -25.14 -13.25 4.27
C VAL A 209 -24.38 -12.94 2.97
N PRO A 210 -24.21 -11.66 2.60
CA PRO A 210 -23.56 -11.31 1.35
C PRO A 210 -22.04 -11.33 1.51
N LEU A 211 -21.44 -12.51 1.29
CA LEU A 211 -19.99 -12.71 1.39
C LEU A 211 -19.19 -11.77 0.47
N GLU A 212 -19.76 -11.37 -0.67
CA GLU A 212 -19.18 -10.38 -1.59
C GLU A 212 -18.95 -9.02 -0.91
N PHE A 213 -19.97 -8.43 -0.28
CA PHE A 213 -19.85 -7.12 0.36
C PHE A 213 -18.93 -7.17 1.58
N ILE A 214 -18.94 -8.27 2.34
CA ILE A 214 -17.99 -8.48 3.43
C ILE A 214 -16.55 -8.47 2.89
N SER A 215 -16.30 -9.19 1.79
CA SER A 215 -14.97 -9.23 1.17
C SER A 215 -14.53 -7.86 0.63
N LEU A 216 -15.47 -7.07 0.10
CA LEU A 216 -15.21 -5.72 -0.39
C LEU A 216 -14.86 -4.75 0.75
N ILE A 217 -15.51 -4.86 1.91
CA ILE A 217 -15.15 -4.06 3.09
C ILE A 217 -13.76 -4.42 3.57
N VAL A 218 -13.46 -5.72 3.74
CA VAL A 218 -12.14 -6.17 4.17
C VAL A 218 -11.07 -5.69 3.18
N GLY A 219 -11.30 -5.85 1.88
CA GLY A 219 -10.42 -5.34 0.83
C GLY A 219 -10.25 -3.82 0.88
N GLY A 220 -11.34 -3.05 1.02
CA GLY A 220 -11.31 -1.59 1.09
C GLY A 220 -10.53 -1.07 2.30
N VAL A 221 -10.72 -1.70 3.47
CA VAL A 221 -9.96 -1.40 4.68
C VAL A 221 -8.48 -1.71 4.49
N LEU A 222 -8.12 -2.86 3.91
CA LEU A 222 -6.71 -3.22 3.66
C LEU A 222 -6.04 -2.31 2.63
N VAL A 223 -6.74 -1.93 1.57
CA VAL A 223 -6.25 -1.05 0.49
C VAL A 223 -5.97 0.36 1.02
N THR A 224 -6.78 0.85 1.96
CA THR A 224 -6.58 2.16 2.58
C THR A 224 -5.58 2.13 3.73
N SER A 225 -5.57 1.07 4.54
CA SER A 225 -4.69 0.97 5.70
C SER A 225 -3.23 0.75 5.31
N SER A 226 -2.97 -0.02 4.24
CA SER A 226 -1.62 -0.34 3.79
C SER A 226 -0.75 0.90 3.53
N PRO A 227 -1.10 1.84 2.63
CA PRO A 227 -0.27 3.01 2.39
C PRO A 227 -0.09 3.88 3.63
N CYS A 228 -1.11 4.01 4.47
CA CYS A 228 -1.03 4.76 5.73
C CYS A 228 -0.07 4.11 6.74
N TYR A 229 -0.12 2.78 6.87
CA TYR A 229 0.75 2.02 7.77
C TYR A 229 2.22 2.09 7.34
N TYR A 230 2.53 1.82 6.08
CA TYR A 230 3.92 1.83 5.60
C TYR A 230 4.50 3.24 5.56
N SER A 231 3.67 4.26 5.32
CA SER A 231 4.07 5.66 5.45
C SER A 231 4.44 6.01 6.89
N GLU A 232 3.60 5.62 7.85
CA GLU A 232 3.86 5.86 9.28
C GLU A 232 5.17 5.16 9.71
N LEU A 233 5.38 3.93 9.26
CA LEU A 233 6.61 3.19 9.52
C LEU A 233 7.84 3.94 8.97
N LEU A 234 7.75 4.49 7.75
CA LEU A 234 8.82 5.28 7.15
C LEU A 234 9.08 6.58 7.93
N MET A 235 8.03 7.26 8.38
CA MET A 235 8.13 8.45 9.22
C MET A 235 8.79 8.14 10.56
N SER A 236 8.35 7.06 11.22
CA SER A 236 8.90 6.59 12.50
C SER A 236 10.38 6.22 12.38
N LYS A 237 10.78 5.54 11.30
CA LYS A 237 12.20 5.20 11.05
C LYS A 237 13.05 6.44 10.76
N GLY A 238 12.51 7.41 10.02
CA GLY A 238 13.17 8.70 9.81
C GLY A 238 13.38 9.48 11.11
N GLU A 239 12.40 9.44 12.01
CA GLU A 239 12.49 10.07 13.34
C GLU A 239 13.50 9.34 14.26
N SER A 240 13.50 8.01 14.27
CA SER A 240 14.49 7.21 15.03
C SER A 240 15.91 7.53 14.60
N LEU A 241 16.16 7.58 13.29
CA LEU A 241 17.44 8.01 12.73
C LEU A 241 17.82 9.41 13.22
N ARG A 242 16.89 10.37 13.22
CA ARG A 242 17.12 11.73 13.70
C ARG A 242 17.52 11.76 15.17
N GLN A 243 16.86 10.96 16.01
CA GLN A 243 17.18 10.86 17.43
C GLN A 243 18.56 10.26 17.64
N THR A 244 18.89 9.17 16.94
CA THR A 244 20.21 8.54 16.98
C THR A 244 21.32 9.50 16.50
N MET A 245 21.05 10.30 15.46
CA MET A 245 21.93 11.37 15.01
C MET A 245 22.11 12.49 16.04
N TYR A 246 21.08 12.80 16.81
CA TYR A 246 21.16 13.81 17.85
C TYR A 246 21.98 13.30 19.04
N SER A 247 21.79 12.03 19.43
CA SER A 247 22.42 11.41 20.59
C SER A 247 23.76 10.73 20.32
N CYS A 248 24.34 10.83 19.12
CA CYS A 248 25.58 10.14 18.78
C CYS A 248 26.83 10.76 19.45
N GLY A 249 26.70 11.79 20.30
CA GLY A 249 27.83 12.37 21.03
C GLY A 249 28.68 13.35 20.23
N TRP A 250 28.19 13.79 19.07
CA TRP A 250 28.88 14.71 18.17
C TRP A 250 29.24 16.07 18.83
N GLU A 251 28.57 16.49 19.90
CA GLU A 251 28.87 17.75 20.58
C GLU A 251 30.26 17.75 21.22
N SER A 252 30.69 16.58 21.70
CA SER A 252 31.98 16.38 22.38
C SER A 252 33.18 16.36 21.43
N VAL A 253 32.94 16.29 20.12
CA VAL A 253 33.98 16.13 19.11
C VAL A 253 34.72 17.45 18.88
N PRO A 254 36.07 17.49 18.94
CA PRO A 254 36.82 18.73 18.76
C PRO A 254 36.80 19.25 17.31
N ASP A 255 36.62 18.37 16.33
CA ASP A 255 36.60 18.74 14.91
C ASP A 255 35.33 19.52 14.53
N THR A 256 35.53 20.77 14.10
CA THR A 256 34.45 21.67 13.69
C THR A 256 33.78 21.25 12.38
N LYS A 257 34.49 20.57 11.47
CA LYS A 257 33.93 20.09 10.20
C LYS A 257 32.89 19.01 10.43
N ILE A 258 33.22 18.01 11.24
CA ILE A 258 32.32 16.90 11.59
C ILE A 258 31.05 17.44 12.26
N ARG A 259 31.20 18.35 13.24
CA ARG A 259 30.06 19.00 13.91
C ARG A 259 29.17 19.77 12.93
N ASN A 260 29.76 20.54 12.02
CA ASN A 260 28.98 21.29 11.03
C ASN A 260 28.24 20.37 10.06
N MET A 261 28.86 19.27 9.62
CA MET A 261 28.22 18.28 8.77
C MET A 261 27.02 17.62 9.46
N ILE A 262 27.17 17.17 10.71
CA ILE A 262 26.07 16.56 11.47
C ILE A 262 24.94 17.57 11.70
N ARG A 263 25.26 18.83 12.04
CA ARG A 263 24.25 19.90 12.15
C ARG A 263 23.46 20.09 10.86
N LEU A 264 24.12 20.13 9.70
CA LEU A 264 23.44 20.27 8.41
C LEU A 264 22.47 19.11 8.14
N VAL A 265 22.90 17.88 8.46
CA VAL A 265 22.07 16.70 8.27
C VAL A 265 20.90 16.66 9.26
N LEU A 266 21.12 17.04 10.53
CA LEU A 266 20.06 17.18 11.53
C LEU A 266 19.00 18.20 11.09
N VAL A 267 19.42 19.37 10.59
CA VAL A 267 18.50 20.36 10.03
C VAL A 267 17.71 19.80 8.85
N ARG A 268 18.33 18.97 8.00
CA ARG A 268 17.64 18.29 6.91
C ARG A 268 16.67 17.21 7.39
N ALA A 269 17.03 16.47 8.45
CA ALA A 269 16.24 15.42 9.08
C ALA A 269 15.03 15.96 9.85
N LEU A 270 15.01 17.25 10.22
CA LEU A 270 13.81 17.91 10.73
C LEU A 270 12.65 17.94 9.71
N ARG A 271 12.94 17.80 8.41
CA ARG A 271 11.88 17.60 7.42
C ARG A 271 11.46 16.12 7.47
N PRO A 272 10.25 15.81 7.93
CA PRO A 272 9.83 14.42 8.09
C PRO A 272 9.85 13.70 6.75
N CYS A 273 10.26 12.43 6.75
CA CYS A 273 10.11 11.51 5.62
C CYS A 273 8.65 11.06 5.48
N ALA A 274 7.73 12.02 5.49
CA ALA A 274 6.31 11.80 5.41
C ALA A 274 5.85 11.84 3.96
N LEU A 275 5.06 10.85 3.54
CA LEU A 275 4.21 10.98 2.35
C LEU A 275 3.31 12.20 2.51
N ARG A 276 3.63 13.30 1.84
CA ARG A 276 2.71 14.45 1.77
C ARG A 276 1.74 14.23 0.60
N SER A 277 0.47 14.04 0.91
CA SER A 277 -0.62 14.15 -0.07
C SER A 277 -0.76 15.60 -0.56
N LEU A 278 -1.73 15.89 -1.42
CA LEU A 278 -2.07 17.27 -1.83
C LEU A 278 -2.42 18.17 -0.64
N PHE A 279 -2.93 17.60 0.46
CA PHE A 279 -3.46 18.39 1.58
C PHE A 279 -2.90 18.00 2.96
N LYS A 280 -2.57 16.72 3.19
CA LYS A 280 -2.12 16.20 4.50
C LYS A 280 -1.07 15.10 4.36
N PRO A 281 -0.27 14.80 5.40
CA PRO A 281 0.55 13.59 5.40
C PRO A 281 -0.35 12.33 5.33
N ILE A 282 0.01 11.36 4.50
CA ILE A 282 -0.62 10.04 4.49
C ILE A 282 -0.03 9.31 5.70
N CYS A 283 -0.83 9.15 6.75
CA CYS A 283 -0.43 8.58 8.03
C CYS A 283 -1.64 7.89 8.66
N LEU A 284 -1.44 7.25 9.81
CA LEU A 284 -2.54 6.59 10.53
C LEU A 284 -3.63 7.56 11.00
N GLU A 285 -3.27 8.82 11.28
CA GLU A 285 -4.26 9.87 11.62
C GLU A 285 -5.20 10.13 10.44
N THR A 286 -4.66 10.26 9.23
CA THR A 286 -5.47 10.43 8.01
C THR A 286 -6.37 9.21 7.76
N LEU A 287 -5.92 7.99 8.10
CA LEU A 287 -6.75 6.80 8.04
C LEU A 287 -7.93 6.87 9.02
N ALA A 288 -7.68 7.31 10.26
CA ALA A 288 -8.72 7.49 11.26
C ALA A 288 -9.75 8.54 10.82
N GLU A 289 -9.31 9.65 10.23
CA GLU A 289 -10.20 10.66 9.65
C GLU A 289 -11.07 10.07 8.51
N VAL A 290 -10.49 9.24 7.64
CA VAL A 290 -11.22 8.56 6.56
C VAL A 290 -12.33 7.67 7.12
N PHE A 291 -12.04 6.87 8.14
CA PHE A 291 -13.05 6.01 8.76
C PHE A 291 -14.10 6.79 9.53
N GLN A 292 -13.72 7.89 10.19
CA GLN A 292 -14.67 8.77 10.86
C GLN A 292 -15.64 9.43 9.85
N GLN A 293 -15.13 9.91 8.72
CA GLN A 293 -15.96 10.47 7.65
C GLN A 293 -16.86 9.41 7.02
N SER A 294 -16.32 8.20 6.76
CA SER A 294 -17.08 7.05 6.27
C SER A 294 -18.24 6.73 7.22
N TYR A 295 -17.98 6.67 8.53
CA TYR A 295 -18.99 6.40 9.54
C TYR A 295 -20.06 7.50 9.63
N ALA A 296 -19.66 8.78 9.50
CA ALA A 296 -20.61 9.88 9.47
C ALA A 296 -21.55 9.79 8.26
N ILE A 297 -21.03 9.50 7.06
CA ILE A 297 -21.83 9.29 5.85
C ILE A 297 -22.75 8.08 6.03
N PHE A 298 -22.23 6.98 6.56
CA PHE A 298 -23.03 5.79 6.88
C PHE A 298 -24.23 6.13 7.78
N ASN A 299 -24.01 6.88 8.86
CA ASN A 299 -25.09 7.29 9.76
C ASN A 299 -26.12 8.17 9.04
N VAL A 300 -25.69 9.07 8.16
CA VAL A 300 -26.61 9.89 7.35
C VAL A 300 -27.45 9.01 6.42
N ILE A 301 -26.84 8.08 5.68
CA ILE A 301 -27.55 7.12 4.81
C ILE A 301 -28.57 6.33 5.62
N ASN A 302 -28.15 5.79 6.77
CA ASN A 302 -29.03 5.02 7.64
C ASN A 302 -30.17 5.85 8.23
N SER A 303 -29.94 7.14 8.53
CA SER A 303 -30.96 8.05 9.06
C SER A 303 -31.97 8.54 8.02
N MET A 304 -31.59 8.58 6.74
CA MET A 304 -32.51 8.97 5.66
C MET A 304 -33.45 7.82 5.24
N TRP A 305 -33.08 6.58 5.54
CA TRP A 305 -33.79 5.39 5.09
C TRP A 305 -34.63 4.70 6.19
N ASN A 306 -34.34 4.99 7.46
CA ASN A 306 -35.21 4.65 8.60
C ASN A 306 -36.25 5.75 8.84
#